data_AF-A0A8J4DHW8-F1
#
_entry.id   AF-A0A8J4DHW8-F1
#
_cell.length_a   1.000
_cell.length_b   1.000
_cell.length_c   1.000
_cell.angle_alpha   90.00
_cell.angle_beta   90.00
_cell.angle_gamma   90.00
#
_symmetry.space_group_name_H-M   'P 1'
#
loop_
_entity.id
_entity.type
_entity.pdbx_description
1 polymer ?
#
loop_
_entity_poly.entity_id
_entity_poly.type
_entity_poly.pdbx_seq_one_letter_code
_entity_poly.pdbx_strand_id
1 'polypeptide(L)'
;MRERWQEPHPARLAPGHPRRAEILAAHTAALARGDAGYLDPDTGLFVLIAGFLARRGTCCGRGCRHCPYAGTPAENTGRET
;
A
#
# COMPACT_ATOMS: atom_id res chain seq x y z
N MET A 1 7.57 -15.33 -3.05
CA MET A 1 6.89 -14.24 -3.78
C MET A 1 5.70 -13.61 -3.01
N ARG A 2 5.62 -13.78 -1.67
CA ARG A 2 4.61 -13.11 -0.81
C ARG A 2 5.21 -12.01 0.08
N GLU A 3 6.54 -11.98 0.23
CA GLU A 3 7.25 -11.04 1.09
C GLU A 3 7.17 -9.59 0.58
N ARG A 4 7.15 -9.38 -0.74
CA ARG A 4 7.02 -8.03 -1.35
C ARG A 4 5.69 -7.34 -1.09
N TRP A 5 4.69 -8.04 -0.53
CA TRP A 5 3.37 -7.45 -0.29
C TRP A 5 3.20 -6.91 1.12
N GLN A 6 4.02 -7.37 2.08
CA GLN A 6 3.88 -6.97 3.48
C GLN A 6 4.73 -5.75 3.85
N GLU A 7 5.85 -5.54 3.15
CA GLU A 7 6.75 -4.43 3.47
C GLU A 7 6.37 -3.17 2.68
N PRO A 8 6.12 -2.03 3.35
CA PRO A 8 5.84 -0.77 2.69
C PRO A 8 7.12 -0.16 2.11
N HIS A 9 6.98 0.68 1.08
CA HIS A 9 8.12 1.39 0.53
C HIS A 9 8.61 2.46 1.54
N PRO A 10 9.91 2.57 1.85
CA PRO A 10 10.42 3.51 2.85
C PRO A 10 10.05 4.98 2.60
N ALA A 11 9.95 5.38 1.32
CA ALA A 11 9.50 6.73 0.95
C ALA A 11 7.98 6.97 1.15
N ARG A 12 7.18 5.92 1.39
CA ARG A 12 5.73 6.00 1.65
C ARG A 12 5.38 5.73 3.12
N LEU A 13 6.23 4.98 3.81
CA LEU A 13 6.18 4.79 5.26
C LEU A 13 7.61 4.65 5.79
N ALA A 14 8.09 5.69 6.49
CA ALA A 14 9.41 5.67 7.07
C ALA A 14 9.55 4.54 8.13
N PRO A 15 10.72 3.88 8.24
CA PRO A 15 10.95 2.85 9.26
C PRO A 15 10.69 3.33 10.70
N GLY A 16 10.97 4.61 10.97
CA GLY A 16 10.73 5.25 12.29
C GLY A 16 9.36 5.90 12.46
N HIS A 17 8.39 5.65 11.57
CA HIS A 17 7.07 6.28 11.67
C HIS A 17 6.36 5.86 12.97
N PRO A 18 5.81 6.79 13.77
CA PRO A 18 5.27 6.48 15.11
C PRO A 18 4.15 5.44 15.08
N ARG A 19 3.37 5.40 14.00
CA ARG A 19 2.26 4.45 13.80
C ARG A 19 2.58 3.29 12.86
N ARG A 20 3.86 3.01 12.58
CA ARG A 20 4.28 1.97 11.60
C ARG A 20 3.66 0.61 11.93
N ALA A 21 3.69 0.22 13.20
CA ALA A 21 3.14 -1.06 13.65
C ALA A 21 1.63 -1.18 13.39
N GLU A 22 0.86 -0.14 13.70
CA GLU A 22 -0.59 -0.11 13.45
C GLU A 22 -0.91 -0.19 11.95
N ILE A 23 -0.16 0.55 11.13
CA ILE A 23 -0.31 0.57 9.67
C ILE A 23 -0.05 -0.83 9.07
N LEU A 24 1.01 -1.50 9.53
CA LEU A 24 1.34 -2.87 9.11
C LEU A 24 0.27 -3.88 9.54
N ALA A 25 -0.25 -3.73 10.77
CA ALA A 25 -1.32 -4.58 11.29
C ALA A 25 -2.61 -4.40 10.50
N ALA A 26 -3.02 -3.16 10.23
CA ALA A 26 -4.22 -2.84 9.44
C ALA A 26 -4.12 -3.40 8.01
N HIS A 27 -2.97 -3.24 7.36
CA HIS A 27 -2.69 -3.80 6.05
C HIS A 27 -2.75 -5.34 6.06
N THR A 28 -2.08 -5.98 7.01
CA THR A 28 -2.07 -7.45 7.16
C THR A 28 -3.47 -8.00 7.40
N ALA A 29 -4.27 -7.32 8.22
CA ALA A 29 -5.66 -7.71 8.49
C ALA A 29 -6.54 -7.59 7.22
N ALA A 30 -6.40 -6.51 6.44
CA ALA A 30 -7.11 -6.36 5.18
C ALA A 30 -6.70 -7.43 4.15
N LEU A 31 -5.41 -7.79 4.07
CA LEU A 31 -4.95 -8.91 3.24
C LEU A 31 -5.60 -10.24 3.66
N ALA A 32 -5.65 -10.53 4.96
CA ALA A 32 -6.22 -11.78 5.47
C ALA A 32 -7.73 -11.90 5.19
N ARG A 33 -8.46 -10.78 5.23
CA ARG A 33 -9.89 -10.73 4.89
C ARG A 33 -10.17 -10.72 3.39
N GLY A 34 -9.16 -10.45 2.55
CA GLY A 34 -9.33 -10.29 1.11
C GLY A 34 -9.96 -8.95 0.72
N ASP A 35 -9.89 -7.94 1.59
CA ASP A 35 -10.43 -6.61 1.33
C ASP A 35 -9.61 -5.88 0.23
N ALA A 36 -10.18 -4.83 -0.36
CA ALA A 36 -9.45 -3.98 -1.30
C ALA A 36 -8.43 -3.06 -0.61
N GLY A 37 -8.62 -2.75 0.66
CA GLY A 37 -7.89 -1.70 1.38
C GLY A 37 -8.23 -1.65 2.87
N TYR A 38 -7.65 -0.66 3.57
CA TYR A 38 -7.92 -0.35 4.97
C TYR A 38 -7.99 1.17 5.16
N LEU A 39 -8.63 1.62 6.26
CA LEU A 39 -8.48 3.00 6.71
C LEU A 39 -7.14 3.17 7.39
N ASP A 40 -6.33 4.06 6.84
CA ASP A 40 -5.02 4.36 7.34
C ASP A 40 -5.13 5.03 8.71
N PRO A 41 -4.56 4.43 9.77
CA PRO A 41 -4.76 4.92 11.13
C PRO A 41 -4.19 6.34 11.31
N ASP A 42 -3.11 6.67 10.59
CA ASP A 42 -2.40 7.94 10.69
C ASP A 42 -3.09 9.09 9.94
N THR A 43 -3.51 8.85 8.69
CA THR A 43 -4.08 9.88 7.80
C THR A 43 -5.61 9.87 7.72
N GLY A 44 -6.26 8.79 8.16
CA GLY A 44 -7.70 8.55 7.97
C GLY A 44 -8.12 8.22 6.54
N LEU A 45 -7.18 8.16 5.59
CA LEU A 45 -7.46 7.87 4.19
C LEU A 45 -7.69 6.38 3.94
N PHE A 46 -8.53 6.05 2.97
CA PHE A 46 -8.63 4.67 2.49
C PHE A 46 -7.43 4.31 1.59
N VAL A 47 -6.64 3.34 2.03
CA VAL A 47 -5.41 2.89 1.35
C VAL A 47 -5.62 1.50 0.77
N LEU A 48 -5.35 1.37 -0.54
CA LEU A 48 -5.39 0.07 -1.22
C LEU A 48 -4.21 -0.81 -0.78
N ILE A 49 -4.48 -2.10 -0.55
CA ILE A 49 -3.46 -3.07 -0.16
C ILE A 49 -2.64 -3.58 -1.34
N ALA A 50 -1.44 -4.09 -1.06
CA ALA A 50 -0.53 -4.59 -2.08
C ALA A 50 -1.16 -5.70 -2.94
N GLY A 51 -1.91 -6.62 -2.31
CA GLY A 51 -2.57 -7.73 -3.00
C GLY A 51 -3.65 -7.27 -3.99
N PHE A 52 -4.41 -6.23 -3.65
CA PHE A 52 -5.40 -5.65 -4.55
C PHE A 52 -4.72 -4.99 -5.77
N LEU A 53 -3.69 -4.18 -5.51
CA LEU A 53 -2.93 -3.50 -6.57
C LEU A 53 -2.21 -4.49 -7.50
N ALA A 54 -1.65 -5.57 -6.95
CA ALA A 54 -1.02 -6.63 -7.74
C ALA A 54 -2.02 -7.34 -8.65
N ARG A 55 -3.25 -7.61 -8.17
CA ARG A 55 -4.34 -8.18 -9.01
C ARG A 55 -4.80 -7.20 -10.09
N ARG A 56 -4.89 -5.91 -9.76
CA ARG A 56 -5.22 -4.85 -10.71
C ARG A 56 -4.15 -4.71 -11.81
N GLY A 57 -2.89 -5.04 -11.50
CA GLY A 57 -1.79 -5.00 -12.47
C GLY A 57 -1.18 -3.60 -12.68
N THR A 58 -1.63 -2.56 -11.97
CA THR A 58 -1.14 -1.18 -12.16
C THR A 58 -1.20 -0.34 -10.88
N CYS A 59 -0.34 0.69 -10.82
CA CYS A 59 -0.35 1.70 -9.77
C CYS A 59 -1.63 2.54 -9.83
N CYS A 60 -2.24 2.80 -8.68
CA CYS A 60 -3.44 3.65 -8.60
C CYS A 60 -3.15 5.16 -8.60
N GLY A 61 -1.88 5.59 -8.53
CA GLY A 61 -1.48 6.99 -8.51
C GLY A 61 -1.79 7.76 -7.22
N ARG A 62 -2.23 7.08 -6.15
CA ARG A 62 -2.64 7.71 -4.87
C ARG A 62 -1.62 7.55 -3.74
N GLY A 63 -0.49 6.91 -4.01
CA GLY A 63 0.59 6.78 -3.05
C GLY A 63 0.37 5.81 -1.89
N CYS A 64 -0.32 4.70 -2.14
CA CYS A 64 -0.54 3.66 -1.14
C CYS A 64 0.77 3.13 -0.55
N ARG A 65 0.80 2.95 0.79
CA ARG A 65 2.02 2.64 1.54
C ARG A 65 2.73 1.34 1.12
N HIS A 66 1.94 0.34 0.73
CA HIS A 66 2.42 -0.99 0.32
C HIS A 66 2.30 -1.22 -1.20
N CYS A 67 2.30 -0.14 -2.00
CA CYS A 67 2.15 -0.29 -3.45
C CYS A 67 3.31 -1.11 -4.05
N PRO A 68 3.04 -2.25 -4.73
CA PRO A 68 4.10 -3.09 -5.30
C PRO A 68 4.83 -2.43 -6.48
N TYR A 69 4.27 -1.33 -6.99
CA TYR A 69 4.82 -0.52 -8.09
C TYR A 69 5.53 0.75 -7.60
N ALA A 70 5.61 0.97 -6.28
CA ALA A 70 6.31 2.14 -5.75
C ALA A 70 7.79 2.13 -6.18
N GLY A 71 8.28 3.27 -6.68
CA GLY A 71 9.65 3.41 -7.18
C GLY A 71 9.95 2.68 -8.50
N THR A 72 8.94 2.18 -9.21
CA THR A 72 9.10 1.59 -10.55
C THR A 72 8.65 2.57 -11.64
N PRO A 73 9.04 2.39 -12.91
CA PRO A 73 8.52 3.20 -14.02
C PRO A 73 7.00 3.12 -14.18
N ALA A 74 6.36 2.05 -13.67
CA ALA A 74 4.91 1.88 -13.66
C ALA A 74 4.23 2.72 -12.55
N GLU A 75 4.99 3.41 -11.70
CA GLU A 75 4.44 4.33 -10.72
C GLU A 75 3.84 5.54 -11.46
N ASN A 76 2.53 5.78 -11.26
CA ASN A 76 1.80 6.94 -11.78
C ASN A 76 1.54 6.95 -13.30
N THR A 77 1.80 5.86 -14.02
CA THR A 77 1.48 5.73 -15.46
C THR A 77 -0.03 5.83 -15.78
N GLY A 78 -0.90 5.62 -14.79
CA GLY A 78 -2.36 5.67 -14.94
C GLY A 78 -3.04 6.93 -14.37
N ARG A 79 -2.31 8.05 -14.24
CA ARG A 79 -2.87 9.33 -13.78
C ARG A 79 -3.32 10.15 -15.00
N GLU A 80 -4.44 9.76 -15.60
CA GLU A 80 -5.13 10.61 -16.59
C GLU A 80 -5.69 11.83 -15.84
N THR A 81 -5.33 13.03 -16.31
CA THR A 81 -5.77 14.35 -15.81
C THR A 81 -7.27 14.53 -15.87
#